data_AF-A0A1H2PQT7-F1
#
_entry.id   AF-A0A1H2PQT7-F1
#
_cell.length_a   1.000
_cell.length_b   1.000
_cell.length_c   1.000
_cell.angle_alpha   90.00
_cell.angle_beta   90.00
_cell.angle_gamma   90.00
#
_symmetry.space_group_name_H-M   'P 1'
#
loop_
_entity.id
_entity.type
_entity.pdbx_description
1 polymer ?
#
loop_
_entity_poly.entity_id
_entity_poly.type
_entity_poly.pdbx_seq_one_letter_code
_entity_poly.pdbx_strand_id
1 'polypeptide(L)' 'MPNGRKTVEVDLPEYEADQLNARAQMESLAPARYLGVHVLRSAYGPLHPEVIAYERRDDLGQVGTLSDGGDRE' A
#
# COMPACT_ATOMS: atom_id res chain seq x y z
N MET A 1 4.31 8.63 24.10
CA MET A 1 3.23 7.62 24.03
C MET A 1 3.82 6.41 23.32
N PRO A 2 3.76 5.18 23.86
CA PRO A 2 4.31 4.05 23.12
C PRO A 2 3.46 3.84 21.86
N ASN A 3 4.03 4.15 20.70
CA ASN A 3 3.43 3.89 19.38
C ASN A 3 3.49 2.37 19.11
N GLY A 4 2.87 1.58 19.99
CA GLY A 4 2.85 0.13 19.91
C GLY A 4 1.95 -0.30 18.77
N ARG A 5 2.54 -0.88 17.72
CA ARG A 5 1.76 -1.60 16.70
C ARG A 5 1.41 -2.98 17.26
N LYS A 6 0.16 -3.39 17.05
CA LYS A 6 -0.30 -4.75 17.33
C LYS A 6 -0.55 -5.48 16.02
N THR A 7 -0.17 -6.75 15.96
CA THR A 7 -0.49 -7.64 14.85
C THR A 7 -1.87 -8.22 15.07
N VAL A 8 -2.64 -8.32 13.99
CA VAL A 8 -3.94 -9.00 13.95
C VAL A 8 -3.84 -10.09 12.89
N GLU A 9 -4.14 -11.32 13.27
CA GLU A 9 -4.27 -12.46 12.35
C GLU A 9 -5.72 -12.57 11.87
N VAL A 10 -5.89 -12.95 10.62
CA VAL A 10 -7.20 -13.12 9.98
C VAL A 10 -7.28 -14.51 9.37
N ASP A 11 -8.45 -15.12 9.49
CA ASP A 11 -8.77 -16.38 8.81
C ASP A 11 -9.34 -16.05 7.43
N LEU A 12 -8.65 -16.50 6.38
CA LEU A 12 -9.02 -16.29 4.99
C LEU A 12 -9.01 -17.65 4.27
N PRO A 13 -9.90 -17.87 3.29
CA PRO A 13 -9.78 -19.03 2.43
C PRO A 13 -8.46 -18.96 1.64
N GLU A 14 -7.88 -20.13 1.36
CA GLU A 14 -6.53 -20.28 0.78
C GLU A 14 -6.38 -19.45 -0.51
N TYR A 15 -7.32 -19.59 -1.44
CA TYR A 15 -7.28 -18.90 -2.73
C TYR A 15 -7.28 -17.36 -2.59
N GLU A 16 -8.12 -16.82 -1.71
CA GLU A 16 -8.19 -15.39 -1.43
C GLU A 16 -6.92 -14.89 -0.74
N ALA A 17 -6.30 -15.68 0.14
CA ALA A 17 -5.03 -15.35 0.76
C ALA A 17 -3.90 -15.25 -0.28
N ASP A 18 -3.85 -16.18 -1.23
CA ASP A 18 -2.90 -16.13 -2.35
C ASP A 18 -3.14 -14.93 -3.27
N GLN A 19 -4.40 -14.65 -3.62
CA GLN A 19 -4.75 -13.47 -4.41
C GLN A 19 -4.36 -12.17 -3.70
N LEU A 20 -4.53 -12.09 -2.38
CA LEU A 20 -4.12 -10.94 -1.59
C LEU A 20 -2.60 -10.78 -1.59
N ASN A 21 -1.86 -11.88 -1.46
CA ASN A 21 -0.41 -11.88 -1.53
C ASN A 21 0.09 -11.44 -2.92
N ALA A 22 -0.56 -11.89 -3.99
CA ALA A 22 -0.26 -11.47 -5.35
C ALA A 22 -0.48 -9.95 -5.55
N ARG A 23 -1.61 -9.41 -5.06
CA ARG A 23 -1.89 -7.97 -5.13
C ARG A 23 -0.89 -7.14 -4.33
N ALA A 24 -0.54 -7.58 -3.12
CA ALA A 24 0.48 -6.92 -2.32
C ALA A 24 1.83 -6.85 -3.04
N GLN A 25 2.22 -7.94 -3.73
CA GLN A 25 3.44 -7.97 -4.55
C GLN A 25 3.37 -7.03 -5.76
N MET A 26 2.23 -6.94 -6.45
CA MET A 26 2.03 -5.99 -7.55
C MET A 26 2.23 -4.54 -7.11
N GLU A 27 1.89 -4.24 -5.86
CA GLU A 27 2.04 -2.92 -5.25
C GLU A 27 3.36 -2.75 -4.48
N SER A 28 4.28 -3.72 -4.61
CA SER A 28 5.59 -3.72 -3.91
C SER A 28 5.47 -3.56 -2.39
N LEU A 29 4.42 -4.14 -1.80
CA LEU A 29 4.15 -4.11 -0.37
C LEU A 29 4.18 -5.50 0.26
N ALA A 30 4.50 -5.53 1.55
CA ALA A 30 4.31 -6.74 2.35
C ALA A 30 2.80 -7.03 2.52
N PRO A 31 2.36 -8.30 2.46
CA PRO A 31 0.94 -8.67 2.57
C PRO A 31 0.26 -8.14 3.83
N ALA A 32 0.96 -8.21 4.97
CA ALA A 32 0.47 -7.67 6.24
C ALA A 32 0.26 -6.14 6.20
N ARG A 33 1.10 -5.41 5.46
CA ARG A 33 0.95 -3.96 5.29
C ARG A 33 -0.22 -3.62 4.37
N TYR A 34 -0.34 -4.37 3.27
CA TYR A 34 -1.42 -4.22 2.30
C TYR A 34 -2.80 -4.46 2.93
N LEU A 35 -2.93 -5.56 3.69
CA LEU A 35 -4.13 -5.89 4.45
C LEU A 35 -4.41 -4.82 5.52
N GLY A 36 -3.39 -4.39 6.25
CA GLY A 36 -3.55 -3.36 7.28
C GLY A 36 -4.14 -2.05 6.75
N VAL A 37 -3.69 -1.60 5.57
CA VAL A 37 -4.25 -0.40 4.91
C VAL A 37 -5.71 -0.63 4.53
N HIS A 38 -6.05 -1.78 3.95
CA HIS A 38 -7.43 -2.12 3.58
C HIS A 38 -8.35 -2.17 4.81
N VAL A 39 -7.91 -2.79 5.90
CA VAL A 39 -8.66 -2.83 7.17
C VAL A 39 -8.88 -1.41 7.71
N LEU A 40 -7.84 -0.58 7.72
CA LEU A 40 -7.95 0.81 8.18
C LEU A 40 -8.92 1.62 7.31
N ARG A 41 -8.85 1.45 5.99
CA ARG A 41 -9.75 2.11 5.04
C ARG A 41 -11.19 1.66 5.23
N SER A 42 -11.43 0.38 5.45
CA SER A 42 -12.78 -0.16 5.68
C SER A 42 -13.37 0.26 7.04
N ALA A 43 -12.56 0.30 8.10
CA ALA A 43 -13.05 0.60 9.45
C ALA A 43 -13.12 2.10 9.77
N TYR A 44 -12.17 2.89 9.27
CA TYR A 44 -12.03 4.32 9.61
C TYR A 44 -12.20 5.25 8.40
N GLY A 45 -12.34 4.69 7.20
CA GLY A 45 -12.51 5.44 5.96
C GLY A 45 -11.20 5.87 5.30
N PRO A 46 -11.29 6.52 4.13
CA PRO A 46 -10.12 6.95 3.35
C PRO A 46 -9.34 8.10 4.00
N LEU A 47 -9.94 8.81 4.96
CA LEU A 47 -9.29 9.94 5.65
C LEU A 47 -8.31 9.50 6.75
N HIS A 48 -8.14 8.19 6.98
CA HIS A 48 -7.20 7.69 7.97
C HIS A 48 -5.76 8.04 7.55
N PRO A 49 -4.90 8.56 8.44
CA PRO A 49 -3.57 9.05 8.08
C PRO A 49 -2.67 7.99 7.42
N GLU A 50 -2.77 6.72 7.83
CA GLU A 50 -2.01 5.65 7.18
C GLU A 50 -2.53 5.27 5.80
N VAL A 51 -3.83 5.48 5.52
CA VAL A 51 -4.43 5.25 4.19
C VAL A 51 -4.02 6.40 3.26
N ILE A 52 -4.11 7.65 3.73
CA ILE A 52 -3.61 8.82 2.99
C ILE A 52 -2.12 8.68 2.68
N ALA A 53 -1.32 8.22 3.64
CA ALA A 53 0.12 8.02 3.43
C ALA A 53 0.42 6.90 2.41
N TYR A 54 -0.47 5.91 2.30
CA TYR A 54 -0.41 4.88 1.27
C TYR A 54 -0.83 5.45 -0.09
N GLU A 55 -1.99 6.09 -0.21
CA GLU A 55 -2.45 6.66 -1.49
C GLU A 55 -1.49 7.74 -2.04
N ARG A 56 -0.84 8.52 -1.16
CA ARG A 56 0.22 9.46 -1.58
C ARG A 56 1.49 8.76 -2.09
N ARG A 57 1.80 7.56 -1.62
CA ARG A 57 2.94 6.78 -2.11
C ARG A 57 2.67 6.26 -3.52
N ASP A 58 1.45 5.81 -3.79
CA ASP A 58 1.03 5.41 -5.15
C ASP A 58 1.16 6.59 -6.12
N ASP A 59 0.76 7.80 -5.71
CA ASP A 59 0.93 9.03 -6.50
C ASP A 59 2.41 9.38 -6.78
N LEU A 60 3.30 9.12 -5.82
CA LEU A 60 4.75 9.33 -5.96
C LEU A 60 5.47 8.20 -6.73
N GLY A 61 4.81 7.07 -6.97
CA GLY A 61 5.35 5.92 -7.72
C GLY A 61 5.31 6.13 -9.24
N GLN A 62 4.59 7.15 -9.74
CA GLN A 62 4.49 7.48 -11.15
C GLN A 62 5.34 8.72 -11.50
N VAL A 63 6.65 8.66 -11.23
CA VAL A 63 7.62 9.61 -11.78
C VAL A 63 8.65 8.88 -12.65
N GLY A 64 8.26 8.62 -13.89
CA GLY A 64 9.11 8.09 -14.96
C GLY A 64 8.23 7.72 -16.15
N THR A 65 7.93 8.62 -17.09
CA THR A 65 8.89 9.03 -18.12
C THR A 65 8.41 10.33 -18.78
N LEU A 66 9.07 11.45 -18.48
CA LEU A 66 9.50 12.35 -19.55
C LEU A 66 10.98 12.58 -19.29
N SER A 67 11.81 11.91 -20.08
CA SER A 67 13.21 12.29 -20.24
C SER A 67 13.23 13.70 -20.80
N ASP A 68 13.26 14.70 -19.93
CA ASP A 68 13.81 16.01 -20.22
C ASP A 68 15.33 15.85 -20.20
N GLY A 69 15.87 15.46 -21.35
CA GLY A 69 17.30 15.43 -21.62
C GLY A 69 17.54 16.29 -22.85
N GLY A 70 17.82 17.57 -22.62
CA GLY A 70 18.29 18.48 -23.66
C GLY A 70 19.81 18.43 -23.80
N ASP A 71 20.26 18.36 -25.05
CA ASP A 71 21.60 18.71 -25.55
C ASP A 71 21.39 19.27 -26.98
N ARG A 72 21.39 20.59 -27.22
CA ARG A 72 22.50 21.57 -27.33
C ARG A 72 23.49 21.27 -28.46
N GLU A 73 23.25 21.80 -29.66
CA GLU A 73 24.07 22.83 -30.35
C GLU A 73 23.35 23.38 -31.59
#